data_AF-A0A2N2NQQ3-F1
#
_entry.id   AF-A0A2N2NQQ3-F1
#
_cell.length_a   1.000
_cell.length_b   1.000
_cell.length_c   1.000
_cell.angle_alpha   90.00
_cell.angle_beta   90.00
_cell.angle_gamma   90.00
#
_symmetry.space_group_name_H-M   'P 1'
#
loop_
_entity.id
_entity.type
_entity.pdbx_description
1 polymer ?
#
loop_
_entity_poly.entity_id
_entity_poly.type
_entity_poly.pdbx_seq_one_letter_code
_entity_poly.pdbx_strand_id
1 'polypeptide(L)'
;MKNSFKLFVRLILTIALSIGAIYLALEIMDNLYEYRSPLSAKPPVPGRSFGEPMGERVVYVLIDGLRYDTSLKTEVMPFLNQLRNQGASAVMHSQTPSYSSPGYGSLLTGAWPYLSDAPVFNLEYENFYPLTQDNIFSSAKRHGLRTAASGYYWFEKLIPADALDIGFFTPEEDQKADRQVVDAAIPWLESGNYDLIMIHLDQVDYAGHNEGGPLDERWDQAANRVDTLLTEIVAELDFTKDVLVISSDHGHIDQGGHGGHDPITLVEPFIMVGNRVLPGLYDDIFMVDVAPTLAALSGINLPATTQGRVLTEMINFSRSTLNELKNETGKQQSQLLAVYATAIGQPLPEEATHADPNRTVREYQNALEKVQQSKLSRERLVRFGIAGLVFLLLALLLWRLKPKGWLHLVLGAILYSVLFHVAYITLGQKFYSYSTVVSPTQLVVITGIFTIISLSITLLLLTFQNWIAMDLKQNFIKILDLVLFTMVFTSLPLIGHILWNGLFATWNLPNFALHYLSLLSLIQIFFIGLEILFLCLAAGIILIYRRRKTA
;
A
#
# COMPACT_ATOMS: atom_id res chain seq x y z
N MET A 1 11.89 23.14 -47.00
CA MET A 1 10.80 23.46 -46.03
C MET A 1 10.11 22.22 -45.45
N LYS A 2 9.67 21.25 -46.27
CA LYS A 2 8.90 20.07 -45.80
C LYS A 2 9.61 19.20 -44.73
N ASN A 3 10.92 18.98 -44.83
CA ASN A 3 11.67 18.16 -43.85
C ASN A 3 11.99 18.91 -42.56
N SER A 4 12.30 20.22 -42.62
CA SER A 4 12.51 21.03 -41.42
C SER A 4 11.23 21.15 -40.59
N PHE A 5 10.08 21.29 -41.24
CA PHE A 5 8.78 21.30 -40.55
C PHE A 5 8.48 19.95 -39.89
N LYS A 6 8.69 18.84 -40.60
CA LYS A 6 8.54 17.48 -40.06
C LYS A 6 9.41 17.20 -38.85
N LEU A 7 10.66 17.67 -38.90
CA LEU A 7 11.63 17.59 -37.82
C LEU A 7 11.16 18.39 -36.59
N PHE A 8 10.76 19.64 -36.81
CA PHE A 8 10.25 20.53 -35.77
C PHE A 8 9.02 19.95 -35.06
N VAL A 9 8.03 19.47 -35.82
CA VAL A 9 6.81 18.86 -35.24
C VAL A 9 7.14 17.66 -34.37
N ARG A 10 8.01 16.75 -34.83
CA ARG A 10 8.40 15.57 -34.04
C ARG A 10 9.12 15.94 -32.76
N LEU A 11 10.05 16.89 -32.85
CA LEU A 11 10.80 17.35 -31.67
C LEU A 11 9.86 17.97 -30.63
N ILE A 12 8.92 18.82 -31.06
CA ILE A 12 7.90 19.39 -30.18
C ILE A 12 7.04 18.29 -29.55
N LEU A 13 6.62 17.28 -30.32
CA LEU A 13 5.86 16.15 -29.79
C LEU A 13 6.68 15.34 -28.76
N THR A 14 7.95 15.04 -29.03
CA THR A 14 8.83 14.32 -28.09
C THR A 14 8.98 15.09 -26.78
N ILE A 15 9.21 16.41 -26.85
CA ILE A 15 9.34 17.27 -25.67
C ILE A 15 8.01 17.35 -24.92
N ALA A 16 6.89 17.53 -25.61
CA ALA A 16 5.57 17.61 -24.99
C ALA A 16 5.18 16.31 -24.28
N LEU A 17 5.47 15.15 -24.87
CA LEU A 17 5.23 13.84 -24.24
C LEU A 17 6.14 13.63 -23.02
N SER A 18 7.40 14.02 -23.10
CA SER A 18 8.35 13.91 -21.98
C SER A 18 7.95 14.79 -20.80
N ILE A 19 7.60 16.05 -21.05
CA ILE A 19 7.10 16.99 -20.03
C ILE A 19 5.77 16.49 -19.46
N GLY A 20 4.83 16.11 -20.32
CA GLY A 20 3.53 15.58 -19.89
C GLY A 20 3.68 14.31 -19.05
N ALA A 21 4.66 13.46 -19.35
CA ALA A 21 4.89 12.24 -18.60
C ALA A 21 5.38 12.50 -17.16
N ILE A 22 6.32 13.42 -16.96
CA ILE A 22 6.78 13.74 -15.60
C ILE A 22 5.70 14.46 -14.79
N TYR A 23 4.94 15.39 -15.39
CA TYR A 23 3.80 16.00 -14.69
C TYR A 23 2.76 14.96 -14.31
N LEU A 24 2.40 14.06 -15.22
CA LEU A 24 1.44 13.01 -14.90
C LEU A 24 1.97 12.05 -13.84
N ALA A 25 3.27 11.75 -13.82
CA ALA A 25 3.88 10.91 -12.79
C ALA A 25 3.76 11.52 -11.39
N LEU A 26 3.94 12.85 -11.28
CA LEU A 26 3.76 13.58 -10.03
C LEU A 26 2.28 13.57 -9.62
N GLU A 27 1.37 13.93 -10.52
CA GLU A 27 -0.06 14.02 -10.23
C GLU A 27 -0.68 12.68 -9.81
N ILE A 28 -0.29 11.55 -10.40
CA ILE A 28 -0.79 10.23 -9.96
C ILE A 28 -0.26 9.85 -8.58
N MET A 29 0.95 10.29 -8.22
CA MET A 29 1.52 10.05 -6.89
C MET A 29 0.88 10.96 -5.85
N ASP A 30 0.78 12.26 -6.13
CA ASP A 30 0.13 13.25 -5.27
C ASP A 30 -1.32 12.83 -4.98
N ASN A 31 -2.03 12.32 -5.99
CA ASN A 31 -3.38 11.77 -5.80
C ASN A 31 -3.45 10.60 -4.80
N LEU A 32 -2.43 9.75 -4.70
CA LEU A 32 -2.41 8.68 -3.68
C LEU A 32 -1.97 9.19 -2.30
N TYR A 33 -1.06 10.16 -2.23
CA TYR A 33 -0.70 10.83 -0.99
C TYR A 33 -1.90 11.59 -0.38
N GLU A 34 -2.74 12.18 -1.23
CA GLU A 34 -3.94 12.92 -0.84
C GLU A 34 -5.21 12.05 -0.81
N TYR A 35 -5.11 10.74 -1.07
CA TYR A 35 -6.29 9.88 -1.11
C TYR A 35 -7.00 9.88 0.25
N ARG A 36 -8.31 10.10 0.20
CA ARG A 36 -9.21 9.98 1.36
C ARG A 36 -10.29 8.96 1.09
N SER A 37 -10.68 8.26 2.14
CA SER A 37 -11.81 7.34 2.13
C SER A 37 -13.05 8.05 1.58
N PRO A 38 -13.89 7.37 0.77
CA PRO A 38 -15.20 7.92 0.38
C PRO A 38 -16.12 8.16 1.59
N LEU A 39 -15.76 7.65 2.78
CA LEU A 39 -16.46 7.85 4.04
C LEU A 39 -15.83 8.92 4.94
N SER A 40 -14.71 9.54 4.53
CA SER A 40 -13.98 10.52 5.35
C SER A 40 -14.87 11.68 5.85
N ALA A 41 -15.70 12.22 4.95
CA ALA A 41 -16.58 13.34 5.28
C ALA A 41 -17.85 12.95 6.07
N LYS A 42 -18.29 11.69 5.95
CA LYS A 42 -19.53 11.18 6.55
C LYS A 42 -19.33 9.72 6.98
N PRO A 43 -18.53 9.47 8.03
CA PRO A 43 -18.33 8.12 8.53
C PRO A 43 -19.65 7.53 9.05
N PRO A 44 -19.81 6.20 9.06
CA PRO A 44 -20.96 5.55 9.70
C PRO A 44 -21.05 5.93 11.18
N VAL A 45 -22.28 6.04 11.70
CA VAL A 45 -22.49 6.36 13.11
C VAL A 45 -22.11 5.15 13.97
N PRO A 46 -21.35 5.32 15.07
CA PRO A 46 -21.03 4.23 15.98
C PRO A 46 -22.26 3.50 16.51
N GLY A 47 -22.13 2.18 16.65
CA GLY A 47 -23.12 1.31 17.26
C GLY A 47 -23.17 1.43 18.79
N ARG A 48 -23.91 0.53 19.43
CA ARG A 48 -23.94 0.39 20.90
C ARG A 48 -22.91 -0.66 21.35
N SER A 49 -22.51 -0.62 22.63
CA SER A 49 -21.83 -1.77 23.25
C SER A 49 -22.75 -2.99 23.30
N PHE A 50 -22.12 -4.16 23.40
CA PHE A 50 -22.78 -5.47 23.34
C PHE A 50 -22.46 -6.36 24.56
N GLY A 51 -22.06 -5.76 25.69
CA GLY A 51 -21.96 -6.47 26.96
C GLY A 51 -20.93 -5.91 27.94
N GLU A 52 -20.67 -6.69 29.00
CA GLU A 52 -19.61 -6.43 29.98
C GLU A 52 -18.23 -6.81 29.39
N PRO A 53 -17.15 -6.11 29.79
CA PRO A 53 -15.78 -6.48 29.42
C PRO A 53 -15.44 -7.94 29.75
N MET A 54 -14.65 -8.58 28.90
CA MET A 54 -14.23 -9.98 29.08
C MET A 54 -13.03 -10.13 30.01
N GLY A 55 -12.21 -9.10 30.12
CA GLY A 55 -11.11 -8.97 31.07
C GLY A 55 -11.16 -7.62 31.77
N GLU A 56 -10.39 -7.47 32.84
CA GLU A 56 -10.20 -6.16 33.48
C GLU A 56 -9.41 -5.22 32.56
N ARG A 57 -8.56 -5.78 31.68
CA ARG A 57 -7.69 -5.03 30.77
C ARG A 57 -7.37 -5.81 29.50
N VAL A 58 -7.28 -5.09 28.38
CA VAL A 58 -6.83 -5.57 27.08
C VAL A 58 -5.54 -4.84 26.70
N VAL A 59 -4.46 -5.60 26.49
CA VAL A 59 -3.18 -5.08 26.01
C VAL A 59 -2.96 -5.56 24.59
N TYR A 60 -2.67 -4.62 23.68
CA TYR A 60 -2.37 -4.90 22.29
C TYR A 60 -0.91 -4.54 22.00
N VAL A 61 -0.08 -5.53 21.71
CA VAL A 61 1.30 -5.33 21.26
C VAL A 61 1.36 -5.47 19.75
N LEU A 62 1.72 -4.39 19.07
CA LEU A 62 1.98 -4.38 17.64
C LEU A 62 3.50 -4.44 17.43
N ILE A 63 3.98 -5.47 16.75
CA ILE A 63 5.40 -5.61 16.37
C ILE A 63 5.51 -5.26 14.89
N ASP A 64 5.99 -4.07 14.58
CA ASP A 64 6.02 -3.51 13.23
C ASP A 64 6.86 -4.37 12.28
N GLY A 65 6.33 -4.61 11.09
CA GLY A 65 7.04 -5.33 10.03
C GLY A 65 7.35 -6.80 10.31
N LEU A 66 6.92 -7.38 11.44
CA LEU A 66 7.23 -8.77 11.79
C LEU A 66 6.56 -9.77 10.83
N ARG A 67 7.38 -10.47 10.04
CA ARG A 67 6.92 -11.56 9.19
C ARG A 67 6.42 -12.76 9.99
N TYR A 68 5.39 -13.40 9.46
CA TYR A 68 4.87 -14.65 10.03
C TYR A 68 5.95 -15.74 10.17
N ASP A 69 6.78 -15.97 9.16
CA ASP A 69 7.80 -17.02 9.21
C ASP A 69 8.90 -16.76 10.26
N THR A 70 9.31 -15.50 10.44
CA THR A 70 10.24 -15.10 11.51
C THR A 70 9.63 -15.37 12.87
N SER A 71 8.33 -15.06 13.05
CA SER A 71 7.62 -15.30 14.31
C SER A 71 7.54 -16.77 14.73
N LEU A 72 7.74 -17.72 13.78
CA LEU A 72 7.73 -19.16 14.03
C LEU A 72 9.10 -19.72 14.43
N LYS A 73 10.18 -18.96 14.25
CA LYS A 73 11.54 -19.39 14.58
C LYS A 73 11.71 -19.43 16.10
N THR A 74 11.61 -20.60 16.71
CA THR A 74 11.72 -20.79 18.17
C THR A 74 13.10 -20.39 18.72
N GLU A 75 14.13 -20.43 17.89
CA GLU A 75 15.49 -20.00 18.21
C GLU A 75 15.68 -18.47 18.16
N VAL A 76 14.77 -17.75 17.50
CA VAL A 76 14.78 -16.28 17.38
C VAL A 76 13.81 -15.64 18.37
N MET A 77 12.56 -16.13 18.39
CA MET A 77 11.47 -15.63 19.25
C MET A 77 10.90 -16.74 20.16
N PRO A 78 11.70 -17.31 21.09
CA PRO A 78 11.25 -18.38 21.96
C PRO A 78 10.05 -18.01 22.83
N PHE A 79 9.99 -16.79 23.36
CA PHE A 79 8.93 -16.37 24.27
C PHE A 79 7.60 -16.17 23.54
N LEU A 80 7.61 -15.54 22.36
CA LEU A 80 6.43 -15.45 21.48
C LEU A 80 5.88 -16.84 21.15
N ASN A 81 6.76 -17.81 20.87
CA ASN A 81 6.34 -19.19 20.60
C ASN A 81 5.82 -19.91 21.85
N GLN A 82 6.31 -19.57 23.04
CA GLN A 82 5.69 -20.01 24.29
C GLN A 82 4.27 -19.46 24.43
N LEU A 83 4.05 -18.16 24.20
CA LEU A 83 2.72 -17.54 24.23
C LEU A 83 1.79 -18.16 23.18
N ARG A 84 2.31 -18.42 21.97
CA ARG A 84 1.58 -19.10 20.88
C ARG A 84 1.05 -20.47 21.31
N ASN A 85 1.84 -21.24 22.06
CA ASN A 85 1.43 -22.56 22.58
C ASN A 85 0.45 -22.47 23.76
N GLN A 86 0.44 -21.36 24.49
CA GLN A 86 -0.46 -21.11 25.62
C GLN A 86 -1.78 -20.47 25.21
N GLY A 87 -1.82 -19.78 24.07
CA GLY A 87 -2.94 -18.99 23.59
C GLY A 87 -3.56 -19.49 22.29
N ALA A 88 -4.44 -18.66 21.72
CA ALA A 88 -4.95 -18.81 20.37
C ALA A 88 -3.97 -18.18 19.38
N SER A 89 -3.79 -18.79 18.21
CA SER A 89 -3.00 -18.20 17.14
C SER A 89 -3.55 -18.53 15.77
N ALA A 90 -3.25 -17.64 14.81
CA ALA A 90 -3.61 -17.78 13.41
C ALA A 90 -2.57 -17.10 12.52
N VAL A 91 -2.60 -17.45 11.23
CA VAL A 91 -2.00 -16.63 10.17
C VAL A 91 -2.96 -15.48 9.92
N MET A 92 -2.45 -14.24 9.91
CA MET A 92 -3.22 -13.06 9.56
C MET A 92 -2.84 -12.59 8.16
N HIS A 93 -3.83 -12.12 7.41
CA HIS A 93 -3.63 -11.55 6.08
C HIS A 93 -4.07 -10.09 6.01
N SER A 94 -3.17 -9.24 5.56
CA SER A 94 -3.43 -7.83 5.24
C SER A 94 -3.73 -7.62 3.75
N GLN A 95 -3.84 -6.36 3.33
CA GLN A 95 -4.05 -5.98 1.93
C GLN A 95 -3.12 -4.85 1.51
N THR A 96 -2.80 -4.82 0.22
CA THR A 96 -2.00 -3.75 -0.38
C THR A 96 -2.67 -2.38 -0.23
N PRO A 97 -1.90 -1.31 0.07
CA PRO A 97 -0.45 -1.30 0.22
C PRO A 97 0.04 -1.74 1.60
N SER A 98 1.13 -2.51 1.63
CA SER A 98 1.75 -3.01 2.86
C SER A 98 2.65 -1.96 3.54
N TYR A 99 2.22 -0.70 3.59
CA TYR A 99 2.89 0.33 4.40
C TYR A 99 2.32 0.33 5.83
N SER A 100 3.07 0.88 6.78
CA SER A 100 2.66 0.86 8.19
C SER A 100 1.42 1.71 8.45
N SER A 101 1.36 2.95 7.94
CA SER A 101 0.17 3.82 8.07
C SER A 101 -1.17 3.15 7.68
N PRO A 102 -1.33 2.58 6.47
CA PRO A 102 -2.58 1.88 6.11
C PRO A 102 -2.81 0.59 6.92
N GLY A 103 -1.74 -0.10 7.36
CA GLY A 103 -1.80 -1.23 8.29
C GLY A 103 -2.37 -0.82 9.65
N TYR A 104 -1.82 0.23 10.27
CA TYR A 104 -2.31 0.81 11.53
C TYR A 104 -3.79 1.21 11.42
N GLY A 105 -4.15 1.89 10.32
CA GLY A 105 -5.55 2.23 10.05
C GLY A 105 -6.46 1.01 10.04
N SER A 106 -6.02 -0.08 9.43
CA SER A 106 -6.78 -1.33 9.37
C SER A 106 -6.92 -2.01 10.74
N LEU A 107 -5.83 -2.05 11.51
CA LEU A 107 -5.79 -2.63 12.86
C LEU A 107 -6.63 -1.85 13.88
N LEU A 108 -6.73 -0.52 13.75
CA LEU A 108 -7.47 0.33 14.69
C LEU A 108 -8.95 0.50 14.33
N THR A 109 -9.31 0.45 13.05
CA THR A 109 -10.69 0.69 12.57
C THR A 109 -11.42 -0.58 12.13
N GLY A 110 -10.68 -1.66 11.86
CA GLY A 110 -11.22 -2.87 11.25
C GLY A 110 -11.62 -2.68 9.79
N ALA A 111 -11.18 -1.61 9.12
CA ALA A 111 -11.52 -1.33 7.72
C ALA A 111 -10.29 -1.42 6.82
N TRP A 112 -10.44 -1.91 5.59
CA TRP A 112 -9.33 -1.99 4.63
C TRP A 112 -8.79 -0.60 4.25
N PRO A 113 -7.58 -0.49 3.67
CA PRO A 113 -6.93 0.80 3.39
C PRO A 113 -7.77 1.80 2.58
N TYR A 114 -8.65 1.32 1.69
CA TYR A 114 -9.53 2.21 0.91
C TYR A 114 -10.70 2.82 1.73
N LEU A 115 -10.96 2.31 2.94
CA LEU A 115 -12.04 2.79 3.82
C LEU A 115 -11.56 3.34 5.16
N SER A 116 -10.47 2.82 5.73
CA SER A 116 -9.96 3.23 7.07
C SER A 116 -9.64 4.71 7.18
N ASP A 117 -9.42 5.37 6.04
CA ASP A 117 -9.04 6.77 5.88
C ASP A 117 -7.63 7.11 6.41
N ALA A 118 -6.89 6.12 6.90
CA ALA A 118 -5.46 6.30 7.14
C ALA A 118 -4.73 6.62 5.83
N PRO A 119 -3.63 7.39 5.87
CA PRO A 119 -2.79 7.61 4.70
C PRO A 119 -2.37 6.29 4.04
N VAL A 120 -2.48 6.25 2.71
CA VAL A 120 -2.18 5.08 1.88
C VAL A 120 -0.67 4.84 1.75
N PHE A 121 0.12 5.88 1.98
CA PHE A 121 1.57 5.86 2.07
C PHE A 121 2.00 6.36 3.45
N ASN A 122 3.21 6.00 3.85
CA ASN A 122 3.89 6.63 4.98
C ASN A 122 4.16 8.10 4.65
N LEU A 123 3.63 9.02 5.46
CA LEU A 123 3.75 10.47 5.28
C LEU A 123 4.86 11.04 6.17
N GLU A 124 5.23 12.29 5.91
CA GLU A 124 5.92 13.11 6.91
C GLU A 124 4.96 13.41 8.07
N TYR A 125 5.50 13.49 9.30
CA TYR A 125 4.72 13.66 10.53
C TYR A 125 3.73 14.84 10.48
N GLU A 126 4.13 15.98 9.89
CA GLU A 126 3.28 17.18 9.81
C GLU A 126 2.03 16.99 8.94
N ASN A 127 2.07 16.00 8.04
CA ASN A 127 0.98 15.71 7.10
C ASN A 127 0.02 14.63 7.61
N PHE A 128 0.35 13.97 8.72
CA PHE A 128 -0.59 13.04 9.36
C PHE A 128 -1.80 13.77 9.95
N TYR A 129 -2.92 13.06 9.93
CA TYR A 129 -4.20 13.55 10.41
C TYR A 129 -4.94 12.45 11.19
N PRO A 130 -5.83 12.82 12.12
CA PRO A 130 -6.57 11.84 12.92
C PRO A 130 -7.51 11.03 12.05
N LEU A 131 -7.64 9.75 12.38
CA LEU A 131 -8.60 8.84 11.76
C LEU A 131 -10.01 9.43 11.88
N THR A 132 -10.67 9.65 10.74
CA THR A 132 -12.06 10.11 10.74
C THR A 132 -13.05 8.96 10.93
N GLN A 133 -12.62 7.74 10.64
CA GLN A 133 -13.43 6.56 10.88
C GLN A 133 -13.42 6.21 12.36
N ASP A 134 -14.51 5.62 12.83
CA ASP A 134 -14.57 5.12 14.19
C ASP A 134 -13.52 4.03 14.42
N ASN A 135 -12.91 4.02 15.61
CA ASN A 135 -11.76 3.18 15.93
C ASN A 135 -11.85 2.66 17.37
N ILE A 136 -11.01 1.68 17.71
CA ILE A 136 -11.01 1.01 19.03
C ILE A 136 -10.83 1.97 20.22
N PHE A 137 -9.99 3.00 20.10
CA PHE A 137 -9.79 3.98 21.17
C PHE A 137 -10.99 4.90 21.34
N SER A 138 -11.54 5.41 20.24
CA SER A 138 -12.77 6.21 20.27
C SER A 138 -13.95 5.41 20.84
N SER A 139 -14.07 4.13 20.47
CA SER A 139 -15.04 3.21 21.04
C SER A 139 -14.85 3.02 22.54
N ALA A 140 -13.61 2.82 23.00
CA ALA A 140 -13.30 2.64 24.41
C ALA A 140 -13.68 3.89 25.22
N LYS A 141 -13.28 5.06 24.72
CA LYS A 141 -13.54 6.33 25.39
C LYS A 141 -15.01 6.65 25.54
N ARG A 142 -15.82 6.38 24.50
CA ARG A 142 -17.29 6.54 24.57
C ARG A 142 -17.95 5.70 25.65
N HIS A 143 -17.32 4.59 26.04
CA HIS A 143 -17.80 3.69 27.09
C HIS A 143 -17.15 3.97 28.46
N GLY A 144 -16.40 5.06 28.58
CA GLY A 144 -15.78 5.47 29.85
C GLY A 144 -14.54 4.67 30.24
N LEU A 145 -14.01 3.85 29.34
CA LEU A 145 -12.75 3.16 29.55
C LEU A 145 -11.57 4.14 29.50
N ARG A 146 -10.54 3.84 30.28
CA ARG A 146 -9.27 4.55 30.31
C ARG A 146 -8.32 3.94 29.30
N THR A 147 -7.77 4.78 28.44
CA THR A 147 -6.99 4.34 27.27
C THR A 147 -5.55 4.85 27.32
N ALA A 148 -4.62 4.02 26.87
CA ALA A 148 -3.21 4.39 26.78
C ALA A 148 -2.57 3.87 25.48
N ALA A 149 -1.60 4.62 24.95
CA ALA A 149 -0.81 4.20 23.78
C ALA A 149 0.66 4.61 23.95
N SER A 150 1.57 3.66 23.74
CA SER A 150 3.02 3.90 23.69
C SER A 150 3.56 3.40 22.36
N GLY A 151 4.27 4.22 21.59
CA GLY A 151 4.75 3.80 20.27
C GLY A 151 5.42 4.90 19.45
N TYR A 152 5.56 4.63 18.15
CA TYR A 152 6.04 5.61 17.19
C TYR A 152 5.09 6.82 17.09
N TYR A 153 5.66 8.00 16.89
CA TYR A 153 4.95 9.28 16.93
C TYR A 153 3.80 9.49 15.94
N TRP A 154 3.65 8.66 14.90
CA TRP A 154 2.48 8.76 14.01
C TRP A 154 1.17 8.46 14.74
N PHE A 155 1.20 7.59 15.75
CA PHE A 155 0.02 7.29 16.57
C PHE A 155 -0.52 8.53 17.31
N GLU A 156 0.34 9.51 17.65
CA GLU A 156 -0.08 10.78 18.25
C GLU A 156 -1.04 11.55 17.33
N LYS A 157 -0.82 11.49 16.01
CA LYS A 157 -1.64 12.17 15.01
C LYS A 157 -2.79 11.31 14.53
N LEU A 158 -2.58 10.00 14.39
CA LEU A 158 -3.58 9.06 13.86
C LEU A 158 -4.71 8.80 14.86
N ILE A 159 -4.39 8.59 16.14
CA ILE A 159 -5.40 8.37 17.18
C ILE A 159 -5.98 9.74 17.57
N PRO A 160 -7.31 9.94 17.55
CA PRO A 160 -7.91 11.18 18.04
C PRO A 160 -7.45 11.51 19.47
N ALA A 161 -6.98 12.73 19.71
CA ALA A 161 -6.38 13.11 20.99
C ALA A 161 -7.35 12.98 22.18
N ASP A 162 -8.66 13.12 21.95
CA ASP A 162 -9.70 12.94 22.96
C ASP A 162 -10.01 11.46 23.25
N ALA A 163 -9.49 10.54 22.43
CA ALA A 163 -9.63 9.09 22.61
C ALA A 163 -8.52 8.45 23.47
N LEU A 164 -7.51 9.22 23.89
CA LEU A 164 -6.41 8.78 24.77
C LEU A 164 -6.45 9.51 26.12
N ASP A 165 -6.29 8.77 27.22
CA ASP A 165 -6.03 9.37 28.55
C ASP A 165 -4.56 9.70 28.75
N ILE A 166 -3.67 8.87 28.20
CA ILE A 166 -2.23 9.08 28.22
C ILE A 166 -1.58 8.52 26.95
N GLY A 167 -0.49 9.14 26.52
CA GLY A 167 0.31 8.66 25.40
C GLY A 167 1.79 8.93 25.60
N PHE A 168 2.62 8.04 25.08
CA PHE A 168 4.05 8.25 24.91
C PHE A 168 4.43 7.97 23.46
N PHE A 169 5.07 8.94 22.82
CA PHE A 169 5.27 8.95 21.38
C PHE A 169 6.69 9.40 21.06
N THR A 170 7.49 8.52 20.47
CA THR A 170 8.89 8.79 20.12
C THR A 170 9.06 8.91 18.60
N PRO A 171 9.88 9.86 18.10
CA PRO A 171 10.23 9.94 16.68
C PRO A 171 11.37 8.99 16.29
N GLU A 172 11.96 8.26 17.25
CA GLU A 172 13.00 7.26 16.99
C GLU A 172 12.35 5.90 16.66
N GLU A 173 13.06 5.04 15.93
CA GLU A 173 12.53 3.78 15.35
C GLU A 173 13.36 2.55 15.76
N ASP A 174 14.52 2.76 16.40
CA ASP A 174 15.50 1.71 16.67
C ASP A 174 15.28 0.99 18.02
N GLN A 175 16.21 0.10 18.40
CA GLN A 175 16.16 -0.61 19.68
C GLN A 175 16.03 0.30 20.92
N LYS A 176 16.50 1.56 20.88
CA LYS A 176 16.36 2.51 22.00
C LYS A 176 14.96 3.08 22.06
N ALA A 177 14.35 3.31 20.90
CA ALA A 177 12.96 3.75 20.80
C ALA A 177 12.04 2.70 21.45
N ASP A 178 12.19 1.44 21.08
CA ASP A 178 11.43 0.33 21.67
C ASP A 178 11.62 0.24 23.19
N ARG A 179 12.85 0.44 23.68
CA ARG A 179 13.11 0.49 25.12
C ARG A 179 12.34 1.63 25.79
N GLN A 180 12.36 2.84 25.22
CA GLN A 180 11.62 3.98 25.73
C GLN A 180 10.11 3.72 25.73
N VAL A 181 9.59 3.12 24.65
CA VAL A 181 8.18 2.73 24.52
C VAL A 181 7.77 1.80 25.65
N VAL A 182 8.56 0.75 25.92
CA VAL A 182 8.25 -0.20 27.00
C VAL A 182 8.41 0.46 28.37
N ASP A 183 9.48 1.24 28.61
CA ASP A 183 9.68 1.97 29.86
C ASP A 183 8.50 2.91 30.19
N ALA A 184 7.92 3.55 29.18
CA ALA A 184 6.75 4.40 29.36
C ALA A 184 5.47 3.60 29.65
N ALA A 185 5.34 2.39 29.08
CA ALA A 185 4.16 1.55 29.22
C ALA A 185 4.12 0.76 30.54
N ILE A 186 5.28 0.34 31.08
CA ILE A 186 5.37 -0.48 32.30
C ILE A 186 4.61 0.13 33.49
N PRO A 187 4.77 1.43 33.84
CA PRO A 187 4.01 2.03 34.93
C PRO A 187 2.48 1.99 34.74
N TRP A 188 2.00 2.01 33.49
CA TRP A 188 0.57 1.89 33.19
C TRP A 188 0.09 0.46 33.47
N LEU A 189 0.91 -0.53 33.09
CA LEU A 189 0.67 -1.95 33.38
C LEU A 189 0.70 -2.23 34.89
N GLU A 190 1.71 -1.76 35.61
CA GLU A 190 1.82 -1.94 37.08
C GLU A 190 0.63 -1.31 37.83
N SER A 191 0.17 -0.15 37.37
CA SER A 191 -0.89 0.59 38.06
C SER A 191 -2.28 -0.04 37.95
N GLY A 192 -2.53 -0.83 36.90
CA GLY A 192 -3.85 -1.38 36.59
C GLY A 192 -4.93 -0.35 36.30
N ASN A 193 -4.57 0.92 36.04
CA ASN A 193 -5.51 2.02 35.90
C ASN A 193 -6.09 2.21 34.50
N TYR A 194 -5.60 1.46 33.50
CA TYR A 194 -5.99 1.60 32.10
C TYR A 194 -6.55 0.28 31.58
N ASP A 195 -7.65 0.37 30.84
CA ASP A 195 -8.44 -0.78 30.40
C ASP A 195 -8.05 -1.25 28.99
N LEU A 196 -7.63 -0.32 28.12
CA LEU A 196 -7.15 -0.61 26.76
C LEU A 196 -5.80 0.08 26.52
N ILE A 197 -4.76 -0.73 26.32
CA ILE A 197 -3.39 -0.26 26.18
C ILE A 197 -2.80 -0.79 24.88
N MET A 198 -2.23 0.08 24.06
CA MET A 198 -1.44 -0.32 22.90
C MET A 198 0.04 -0.03 23.13
N ILE A 199 0.88 -0.98 22.74
CA ILE A 199 2.34 -0.88 22.77
C ILE A 199 2.84 -1.23 21.36
N HIS A 200 3.52 -0.31 20.70
CA HIS A 200 4.05 -0.50 19.35
C HIS A 200 5.58 -0.57 19.37
N LEU A 201 6.12 -1.67 18.86
CA LEU A 201 7.56 -1.98 18.82
C LEU A 201 8.02 -1.96 17.37
N ASP A 202 8.90 -1.04 17.03
CA ASP A 202 9.26 -0.64 15.66
C ASP A 202 10.53 -1.36 15.17
N GLN A 203 11.42 -1.79 16.07
CA GLN A 203 12.81 -2.11 15.71
C GLN A 203 12.99 -3.24 14.67
N VAL A 204 11.98 -4.08 14.42
CA VAL A 204 12.00 -5.11 13.37
C VAL A 204 11.80 -4.48 11.99
N ASP A 205 10.87 -3.54 11.84
CA ASP A 205 10.71 -2.75 10.62
C ASP A 205 11.96 -1.91 10.35
N TYR A 206 12.46 -1.21 11.37
CA TYR A 206 13.73 -0.48 11.31
C TYR A 206 14.88 -1.35 10.79
N ALA A 207 15.02 -2.57 11.31
CA ALA A 207 16.05 -3.50 10.84
C ALA A 207 15.86 -3.87 9.36
N GLY A 208 14.61 -4.13 8.94
CA GLY A 208 14.26 -4.40 7.55
C GLY A 208 14.67 -3.28 6.58
N HIS A 209 14.58 -2.02 6.99
CA HIS A 209 15.01 -0.87 6.16
C HIS A 209 16.50 -0.58 6.22
N ASN A 210 17.12 -0.66 7.41
CA ASN A 210 18.43 -0.07 7.67
C ASN A 210 19.54 -1.10 7.92
N GLU A 211 19.18 -2.30 8.37
CA GLU A 211 20.13 -3.36 8.75
C GLU A 211 20.05 -4.56 7.80
N GLY A 212 19.19 -4.49 6.79
CA GLY A 212 18.95 -5.58 5.85
C GLY A 212 17.70 -6.37 6.24
N GLY A 213 17.02 -6.87 5.21
CA GLY A 213 15.79 -7.63 5.41
C GLY A 213 15.98 -9.01 6.04
N PRO A 214 14.94 -9.85 5.97
CA PRO A 214 14.86 -11.18 6.59
C PRO A 214 15.96 -12.20 6.24
N LEU A 215 16.84 -11.90 5.27
CA LEU A 215 18.05 -12.70 4.98
C LEU A 215 19.29 -12.28 5.78
N ASP A 216 19.28 -11.11 6.43
CA ASP A 216 20.38 -10.60 7.25
C ASP A 216 20.23 -11.09 8.70
N GLU A 217 21.34 -11.41 9.37
CA GLU A 217 21.30 -11.88 10.77
C GLU A 217 20.79 -10.80 11.74
N ARG A 218 20.91 -9.53 11.38
CA ARG A 218 20.45 -8.40 12.19
C ARG A 218 18.93 -8.32 12.29
N TRP A 219 18.21 -8.82 11.29
CA TRP A 219 16.76 -9.01 11.35
C TRP A 219 16.35 -9.95 12.49
N ASP A 220 16.98 -11.13 12.55
CA ASP A 220 16.72 -12.10 13.62
C ASP A 220 17.17 -11.55 14.98
N GLN A 221 18.25 -10.77 15.05
CA GLN A 221 18.65 -10.06 16.28
C GLN A 221 17.61 -9.03 16.73
N ALA A 222 16.98 -8.30 15.82
CA ALA A 222 15.91 -7.35 16.14
C ALA A 222 14.66 -8.07 16.67
N ALA A 223 14.23 -9.13 16.00
CA ALA A 223 13.12 -9.96 16.46
C ALA A 223 13.39 -10.57 17.85
N ASN A 224 14.63 -10.99 18.13
CA ASN A 224 15.02 -11.51 19.45
C ASN A 224 14.99 -10.44 20.56
N ARG A 225 15.39 -9.20 20.26
CA ARG A 225 15.27 -8.07 21.21
C ARG A 225 13.80 -7.76 21.52
N VAL A 226 12.93 -7.75 20.51
CA VAL A 226 11.48 -7.63 20.71
C VAL A 226 10.93 -8.77 21.58
N ASP A 227 11.37 -10.01 21.36
CA ASP A 227 10.96 -11.17 22.18
C ASP A 227 11.35 -11.02 23.66
N THR A 228 12.49 -10.37 23.91
CA THR A 228 12.92 -10.01 25.27
C THR A 228 12.01 -8.95 25.89
N LEU A 229 11.66 -7.89 25.14
CA LEU A 229 10.73 -6.85 25.60
C LEU A 229 9.33 -7.41 25.86
N LEU A 230 8.85 -8.36 25.04
CA LEU A 230 7.60 -9.08 25.30
C LEU A 230 7.62 -9.78 26.66
N THR A 231 8.76 -10.35 27.06
CA THR A 231 8.90 -11.00 28.37
C THR A 231 8.69 -10.00 29.51
N GLU A 232 9.21 -8.79 29.38
CA GLU A 232 9.01 -7.72 30.37
C GLU A 232 7.56 -7.24 30.41
N ILE A 233 6.94 -7.01 29.25
CA ILE A 233 5.53 -6.60 29.15
C ILE A 233 4.63 -7.64 29.82
N VAL A 234 4.82 -8.93 29.52
CA VAL A 234 4.00 -10.02 30.06
C VAL A 234 4.20 -10.23 31.55
N ALA A 235 5.37 -9.90 32.10
CA ALA A 235 5.61 -10.00 33.55
C ALA A 235 4.65 -9.13 34.38
N GLU A 236 4.10 -8.06 33.78
CA GLU A 236 3.17 -7.13 34.41
C GLU A 236 1.68 -7.47 34.17
N LEU A 237 1.40 -8.62 33.54
CA LEU A 237 0.04 -9.07 33.21
C LEU A 237 -0.40 -10.25 34.09
N ASP A 238 -1.65 -10.21 34.54
CA ASP A 238 -2.31 -11.35 35.18
C ASP A 238 -3.27 -11.99 34.18
N PHE A 239 -2.85 -13.04 33.49
CA PHE A 239 -3.69 -13.75 32.50
C PHE A 239 -4.96 -14.42 33.06
N THR A 240 -5.19 -14.40 34.38
CA THR A 240 -6.51 -14.75 34.94
C THR A 240 -7.54 -13.63 34.78
N LYS A 241 -7.08 -12.41 34.45
CA LYS A 241 -7.90 -11.19 34.34
C LYS A 241 -7.67 -10.44 33.03
N ASP A 242 -6.43 -10.39 32.57
CA ASP A 242 -5.97 -9.62 31.43
C ASP A 242 -6.00 -10.47 30.15
N VAL A 243 -6.12 -9.78 29.01
CA VAL A 243 -5.94 -10.38 27.68
C VAL A 243 -4.85 -9.62 26.93
N LEU A 244 -3.90 -10.36 26.37
CA LEU A 244 -2.86 -9.86 25.48
C LEU A 244 -3.16 -10.30 24.05
N VAL A 245 -3.12 -9.35 23.13
CA VAL A 245 -3.15 -9.59 21.68
C VAL A 245 -1.82 -9.12 21.09
N ILE A 246 -1.22 -9.92 20.22
CA ILE A 246 0.04 -9.62 19.54
C ILE A 246 -0.17 -9.81 18.04
N SER A 247 0.22 -8.81 17.24
CA SER A 247 0.24 -8.95 15.78
C SER A 247 1.30 -8.10 15.10
N SER A 248 1.38 -8.19 13.78
CA SER A 248 2.11 -7.24 12.91
C SER A 248 1.13 -6.49 12.00
N ASP A 249 1.56 -5.38 11.40
CA ASP A 249 0.85 -4.56 10.44
C ASP A 249 1.23 -4.84 8.98
N HIS A 250 2.42 -5.39 8.75
CA HIS A 250 2.87 -5.95 7.48
C HIS A 250 4.09 -6.88 7.66
N GLY A 251 4.66 -7.36 6.54
CA GLY A 251 5.97 -8.02 6.48
C GLY A 251 6.98 -7.27 5.61
N HIS A 252 8.11 -7.90 5.31
CA HIS A 252 9.19 -7.38 4.45
C HIS A 252 9.57 -8.37 3.34
N ILE A 253 9.96 -7.85 2.17
CA ILE A 253 10.64 -8.68 1.17
C ILE A 253 12.01 -9.13 1.70
N ASP A 254 12.53 -10.25 1.19
CA ASP A 254 13.75 -10.89 1.70
C ASP A 254 14.99 -9.98 1.80
N GLN A 255 15.09 -8.97 0.92
CA GLN A 255 16.20 -8.01 0.94
C GLN A 255 15.97 -6.81 1.87
N GLY A 256 14.75 -6.61 2.35
CA GLY A 256 14.31 -5.41 3.05
C GLY A 256 13.41 -4.55 2.18
N GLY A 257 12.37 -3.98 2.78
CA GLY A 257 11.37 -3.11 2.18
C GLY A 257 9.96 -3.72 2.09
N HIS A 258 8.97 -2.82 2.03
CA HIS A 258 7.53 -3.13 2.04
C HIS A 258 6.73 -1.98 1.38
N GLY A 259 5.40 -2.08 1.33
CA GLY A 259 4.50 -1.12 0.67
C GLY A 259 3.87 -1.64 -0.63
N GLY A 260 4.35 -2.78 -1.13
CA GLY A 260 3.94 -3.41 -2.37
C GLY A 260 2.83 -4.45 -2.26
N HIS A 261 2.72 -5.26 -3.32
CA HIS A 261 1.75 -6.35 -3.44
C HIS A 261 2.42 -7.73 -3.24
N ASP A 262 3.64 -7.73 -2.71
CA ASP A 262 4.43 -8.94 -2.52
C ASP A 262 3.75 -9.81 -1.46
N PRO A 263 3.41 -11.08 -1.76
CA PRO A 263 2.63 -11.92 -0.84
C PRO A 263 3.23 -12.02 0.56
N ILE A 264 4.56 -12.08 0.66
CA ILE A 264 5.25 -12.20 1.96
C ILE A 264 5.13 -10.95 2.84
N THR A 265 4.82 -9.80 2.24
CA THR A 265 4.58 -8.54 2.97
C THR A 265 3.14 -8.41 3.48
N LEU A 266 2.28 -9.38 3.17
CA LEU A 266 0.85 -9.38 3.48
C LEU A 266 0.44 -10.55 4.39
N VAL A 267 1.41 -11.18 5.04
CA VAL A 267 1.21 -12.36 5.91
C VAL A 267 1.88 -12.12 7.25
N GLU A 268 1.05 -11.93 8.27
CA GLU A 268 1.45 -11.48 9.60
C GLU A 268 1.12 -12.53 10.68
N PRO A 269 1.85 -12.54 11.81
CA PRO A 269 1.43 -13.31 12.98
C PRO A 269 0.24 -12.69 13.68
N PHE A 270 -0.65 -13.55 14.20
CA PHE A 270 -1.63 -13.19 15.21
C PHE A 270 -1.58 -14.18 16.38
N ILE A 271 -1.45 -13.65 17.59
CA ILE A 271 -1.46 -14.41 18.85
C ILE A 271 -2.37 -13.69 19.83
N MET A 272 -3.19 -14.44 20.56
CA MET A 272 -4.02 -13.94 21.64
C MET A 272 -3.90 -14.89 22.84
N VAL A 273 -3.71 -14.36 24.04
CA VAL A 273 -3.52 -15.14 25.27
C VAL A 273 -4.14 -14.40 26.46
N GLY A 274 -4.62 -15.14 27.45
CA GLY A 274 -5.17 -14.57 28.68
C GLY A 274 -6.59 -15.02 28.99
N ASN A 275 -7.31 -14.18 29.73
CA ASN A 275 -8.59 -14.55 30.32
C ASN A 275 -9.62 -14.97 29.25
N ARG A 276 -10.21 -16.15 29.44
CA ARG A 276 -11.22 -16.78 28.55
C ARG A 276 -10.78 -17.03 27.11
N VAL A 277 -9.51 -16.83 26.77
CA VAL A 277 -8.96 -17.23 25.48
C VAL A 277 -8.89 -18.75 25.41
N LEU A 278 -9.29 -19.33 24.28
CA LEU A 278 -9.24 -20.76 24.02
C LEU A 278 -7.94 -21.09 23.28
N PRO A 279 -7.00 -21.85 23.90
CA PRO A 279 -5.74 -22.15 23.26
C PRO A 279 -5.93 -23.03 22.02
N GLY A 280 -5.19 -22.73 20.94
CA GLY A 280 -5.27 -23.48 19.70
C GLY A 280 -4.64 -22.79 18.50
N LEU A 281 -4.36 -23.59 17.47
CA LEU A 281 -4.07 -23.10 16.12
C LEU A 281 -5.38 -23.06 15.33
N TYR A 282 -5.74 -21.89 14.86
CA TYR A 282 -6.99 -21.62 14.14
C TYR A 282 -6.73 -21.38 12.66
N ASP A 283 -7.81 -21.38 11.88
CA ASP A 283 -7.79 -20.99 10.47
C ASP A 283 -7.33 -19.54 10.30
N ASP A 284 -6.87 -19.23 9.08
CA ASP A 284 -6.44 -17.90 8.68
C ASP A 284 -7.50 -16.83 8.96
N ILE A 285 -7.03 -15.67 9.44
CA ILE A 285 -7.85 -14.50 9.74
C ILE A 285 -7.44 -13.32 8.85
N PHE A 286 -8.24 -12.27 8.85
CA PHE A 286 -7.90 -11.03 8.17
C PHE A 286 -7.49 -9.95 9.17
N MET A 287 -6.60 -9.04 8.77
CA MET A 287 -6.15 -7.92 9.61
C MET A 287 -7.32 -7.07 10.16
N VAL A 288 -8.37 -6.92 9.36
CA VAL A 288 -9.59 -6.22 9.75
C VAL A 288 -10.37 -6.91 10.88
N ASP A 289 -10.08 -8.17 11.20
CA ASP A 289 -10.70 -8.92 12.31
C ASP A 289 -10.14 -8.51 13.68
N VAL A 290 -8.99 -7.80 13.73
CA VAL A 290 -8.32 -7.40 14.98
C VAL A 290 -9.14 -6.37 15.74
N ALA A 291 -9.47 -5.24 15.12
CA ALA A 291 -10.22 -4.16 15.75
C ALA A 291 -11.58 -4.61 16.37
N PRO A 292 -12.46 -5.33 15.66
CA PRO A 292 -13.71 -5.80 16.25
C PRO A 292 -13.46 -6.84 17.36
N THR A 293 -12.38 -7.62 17.29
CA THR A 293 -12.01 -8.58 18.35
C THR A 293 -11.55 -7.85 19.61
N LEU A 294 -10.70 -6.83 19.49
CA LEU A 294 -10.31 -5.96 20.62
C LEU A 294 -11.53 -5.27 21.24
N ALA A 295 -12.46 -4.79 20.42
CA ALA A 295 -13.71 -4.22 20.90
C ALA A 295 -14.54 -5.24 21.69
N ALA A 296 -14.58 -6.50 21.24
CA ALA A 296 -15.33 -7.56 21.91
C ALA A 296 -14.70 -8.03 23.22
N LEU A 297 -13.36 -8.06 23.29
CA LEU A 297 -12.64 -8.31 24.53
C LEU A 297 -12.90 -7.19 25.55
N SER A 298 -13.03 -5.95 25.09
CA SER A 298 -13.23 -4.78 25.95
C SER A 298 -14.71 -4.50 26.29
N GLY A 299 -15.67 -5.22 25.71
CA GLY A 299 -17.11 -4.99 25.94
C GLY A 299 -17.66 -3.69 25.34
N ILE A 300 -16.98 -3.10 24.34
CA ILE A 300 -17.31 -1.79 23.75
C ILE A 300 -17.96 -1.95 22.38
N ASN A 301 -18.50 -0.87 21.80
CA ASN A 301 -19.08 -0.96 20.46
C ASN A 301 -18.04 -1.37 19.40
N LEU A 302 -18.48 -2.15 18.40
CA LEU A 302 -17.66 -2.42 17.22
C LEU A 302 -17.36 -1.10 16.49
N PRO A 303 -16.11 -0.85 16.04
CA PRO A 303 -15.82 0.27 15.17
C PRO A 303 -16.79 0.34 14.00
N ALA A 304 -17.40 1.50 13.78
CA ALA A 304 -18.51 1.66 12.85
C ALA A 304 -18.20 1.24 11.40
N THR A 305 -16.93 1.30 10.99
CA THR A 305 -16.44 0.90 9.66
C THR A 305 -15.89 -0.52 9.58
N THR A 306 -15.97 -1.32 10.65
CA THR A 306 -15.36 -2.65 10.62
C THR A 306 -15.90 -3.50 9.47
N GLN A 307 -14.99 -4.08 8.71
CA GLN A 307 -15.21 -5.07 7.66
C GLN A 307 -14.89 -6.48 8.15
N GLY A 308 -14.13 -6.58 9.25
CA GLY A 308 -13.79 -7.85 9.89
C GLY A 308 -14.86 -8.36 10.84
N ARG A 309 -14.72 -9.63 11.19
CA ARG A 309 -15.53 -10.34 12.17
C ARG A 309 -14.82 -10.40 13.51
N VAL A 310 -15.59 -10.56 14.58
CA VAL A 310 -15.00 -10.96 15.87
C VAL A 310 -14.57 -12.42 15.80
N LEU A 311 -13.37 -12.72 16.30
CA LEU A 311 -12.80 -14.07 16.38
C LEU A 311 -13.43 -14.89 17.53
N THR A 312 -14.75 -15.07 17.48
CA THR A 312 -15.54 -15.72 18.53
C THR A 312 -15.15 -17.16 18.82
N GLU A 313 -14.53 -17.85 17.87
CA GLU A 313 -14.02 -19.21 18.00
C GLU A 313 -12.78 -19.31 18.91
N MET A 314 -12.08 -18.20 19.11
CA MET A 314 -10.89 -18.11 19.96
C MET A 314 -11.21 -17.68 21.41
N ILE A 315 -12.47 -17.37 21.71
CA ILE A 315 -12.87 -16.75 22.98
C ILE A 315 -14.10 -17.47 23.55
N ASN A 316 -14.05 -17.81 24.83
CA ASN A 316 -15.17 -18.42 25.54
C ASN A 316 -16.21 -17.37 25.98
N PHE A 317 -17.04 -16.92 25.03
CA PHE A 317 -18.15 -16.00 25.29
C PHE A 317 -19.38 -16.69 25.91
N SER A 318 -20.09 -15.96 26.77
CA SER A 318 -21.41 -16.40 27.21
C SER A 318 -22.43 -16.37 26.06
N ARG A 319 -23.45 -17.22 26.14
CA ARG A 319 -24.50 -17.28 25.11
C ARG A 319 -25.25 -15.96 24.93
N SER A 320 -25.43 -15.17 25.99
CA SER A 320 -26.06 -13.84 25.90
C SER A 320 -25.18 -12.88 25.10
N THR A 321 -23.89 -12.81 25.42
CA THR A 321 -22.91 -11.96 24.73
C THR A 321 -22.83 -12.32 23.24
N LEU A 322 -22.80 -13.62 22.90
CA LEU A 322 -22.81 -14.06 21.50
C LEU A 322 -24.06 -13.62 20.75
N ASN A 323 -25.22 -13.64 21.39
CA ASN A 323 -26.47 -13.20 20.75
C ASN A 323 -26.50 -11.68 20.56
N GLU A 324 -26.05 -10.90 21.54
CA GLU A 324 -25.93 -9.45 21.44
C GLU A 324 -24.93 -9.06 20.36
N LEU A 325 -23.75 -9.68 20.36
CA LEU A 325 -22.72 -9.46 19.36
C LEU A 325 -23.24 -9.73 17.93
N LYS A 326 -23.99 -10.83 17.72
CA LYS A 326 -24.62 -11.10 16.40
C LYS A 326 -25.57 -10.00 15.97
N ASN A 327 -26.41 -9.51 16.90
CA ASN A 327 -27.35 -8.44 16.62
C ASN A 327 -26.65 -7.13 16.27
N GLU A 328 -25.65 -6.73 17.06
CA GLU A 328 -24.91 -5.48 16.82
C GLU A 328 -24.01 -5.59 15.58
N THR A 329 -23.43 -6.76 15.30
CA THR A 329 -22.69 -7.01 14.05
C THR A 329 -23.60 -6.83 12.84
N GLY A 330 -24.79 -7.44 12.83
CA GLY A 330 -25.73 -7.31 11.71
C GLY A 330 -26.16 -5.85 11.46
N LYS A 331 -26.38 -5.07 12.53
CA LYS A 331 -26.70 -3.64 12.42
C LYS A 331 -25.53 -2.83 11.87
N GLN A 332 -24.33 -3.03 12.42
CA GLN A 332 -23.13 -2.32 11.99
C GLN A 332 -22.80 -2.62 10.53
N GLN A 333 -22.80 -3.90 10.13
CA GLN A 333 -22.49 -4.30 8.76
C GLN A 333 -23.54 -3.79 7.74
N SER A 334 -24.83 -3.86 8.09
CA SER A 334 -25.91 -3.32 7.25
C SER A 334 -25.77 -1.80 7.07
N GLN A 335 -25.45 -1.08 8.14
CA GLN A 335 -25.22 0.36 8.10
C GLN A 335 -23.98 0.74 7.27
N LEU A 336 -22.85 0.05 7.47
CA LEU A 336 -21.64 0.27 6.68
C LEU A 336 -21.92 0.10 5.19
N LEU A 337 -22.61 -0.99 4.82
CA LEU A 337 -22.98 -1.26 3.43
C LEU A 337 -23.88 -0.15 2.86
N ALA A 338 -24.86 0.33 3.63
CA ALA A 338 -25.76 1.42 3.21
C ALA A 338 -25.01 2.74 2.98
N VAL A 339 -24.16 3.13 3.94
CA VAL A 339 -23.39 4.37 3.90
C VAL A 339 -22.38 4.31 2.75
N TYR A 340 -21.67 3.19 2.57
CA TYR A 340 -20.72 3.01 1.48
C TYR A 340 -21.40 3.02 0.11
N ALA A 341 -22.47 2.25 -0.09
CA ALA A 341 -23.21 2.24 -1.36
C ALA A 341 -23.68 3.65 -1.74
N THR A 342 -24.19 4.41 -0.76
CA THR A 342 -24.61 5.81 -0.95
C THR A 342 -23.42 6.70 -1.31
N ALA A 343 -22.29 6.59 -0.61
CA ALA A 343 -21.10 7.41 -0.83
C ALA A 343 -20.52 7.22 -2.23
N ILE A 344 -20.55 5.99 -2.76
CA ILE A 344 -20.05 5.70 -4.11
C ILE A 344 -21.11 5.84 -5.21
N GLY A 345 -22.33 6.26 -4.87
CA GLY A 345 -23.42 6.52 -5.83
C GLY A 345 -24.00 5.25 -6.44
N GLN A 346 -24.06 4.17 -5.67
CA GLN A 346 -24.70 2.91 -6.05
C GLN A 346 -26.07 2.73 -5.37
N PRO A 347 -27.00 1.99 -5.99
CA PRO A 347 -28.24 1.60 -5.33
C PRO A 347 -27.98 0.82 -4.03
N LEU A 348 -28.87 1.01 -3.05
CA LEU A 348 -28.82 0.23 -1.81
C LEU A 348 -29.13 -1.24 -2.10
N PRO A 349 -28.24 -2.18 -1.76
CA PRO A 349 -28.54 -3.60 -1.83
C PRO A 349 -29.52 -3.98 -0.71
N GLU A 350 -30.20 -5.12 -0.85
CA GLU A 350 -31.19 -5.59 0.14
C GLU A 350 -30.58 -5.79 1.53
N GLU A 351 -29.32 -6.21 1.57
CA GLU A 351 -28.58 -6.39 2.82
C GLU A 351 -28.37 -5.08 3.58
N ALA A 352 -28.43 -3.93 2.89
CA ALA A 352 -28.28 -2.61 3.49
C ALA A 352 -29.59 -2.05 4.08
N THR A 353 -30.75 -2.62 3.76
CA THR A 353 -32.04 -2.09 4.21
C THR A 353 -32.52 -2.72 5.51
N HIS A 354 -32.15 -3.97 5.75
CA HIS A 354 -32.54 -4.73 6.94
C HIS A 354 -31.33 -5.43 7.56
N ALA A 355 -31.02 -5.06 8.80
CA ALA A 355 -30.06 -5.77 9.62
C ALA A 355 -30.57 -7.19 9.92
N ASP A 356 -29.73 -8.20 9.64
CA ASP A 356 -30.04 -9.60 9.89
C ASP A 356 -28.96 -10.20 10.82
N PRO A 357 -29.31 -10.60 12.05
CA PRO A 357 -28.36 -11.17 12.99
C PRO A 357 -27.85 -12.57 12.60
N ASN A 358 -28.50 -13.23 11.65
CA ASN A 358 -28.06 -14.53 11.14
C ASN A 358 -27.17 -14.42 9.91
N ARG A 359 -27.11 -13.24 9.29
CA ARG A 359 -26.23 -12.98 8.16
C ARG A 359 -24.80 -12.79 8.65
N THR A 360 -23.88 -13.52 8.04
CA THR A 360 -22.46 -13.49 8.40
C THR A 360 -21.79 -12.21 7.87
N VAL A 361 -20.71 -11.79 8.52
CA VAL A 361 -19.86 -10.69 8.03
C VAL A 361 -19.42 -10.94 6.59
N ARG A 362 -19.05 -12.18 6.25
CA ARG A 362 -18.66 -12.57 4.89
C ARG A 362 -19.76 -12.30 3.86
N GLU A 363 -21.02 -12.57 4.19
CA GLU A 363 -22.14 -12.26 3.27
C GLU A 363 -22.33 -10.76 3.07
N TYR A 364 -22.17 -9.95 4.12
CA TYR A 364 -22.17 -8.49 4.01
C TYR A 364 -20.99 -7.97 3.18
N GLN A 365 -19.78 -8.51 3.37
CA GLN A 365 -18.62 -8.13 2.59
C GLN A 365 -18.76 -8.55 1.11
N ASN A 366 -19.34 -9.72 0.83
CA ASN A 366 -19.68 -10.11 -0.55
C ASN A 366 -20.68 -9.12 -1.19
N ALA A 367 -21.65 -8.60 -0.43
CA ALA A 367 -22.57 -7.58 -0.93
C ALA A 367 -21.85 -6.25 -1.18
N LEU A 368 -20.94 -5.84 -0.29
CA LEU A 368 -20.10 -4.66 -0.44
C LEU A 368 -19.21 -4.75 -1.69
N GLU A 369 -18.56 -5.88 -1.90
CA GLU A 369 -17.76 -6.17 -3.09
C GLU A 369 -18.60 -6.13 -4.36
N LYS A 370 -19.81 -6.70 -4.36
CA LYS A 370 -20.72 -6.62 -5.53
C LYS A 370 -21.06 -5.17 -5.90
N VAL A 371 -21.36 -4.33 -4.90
CA VAL A 371 -21.65 -2.91 -5.10
C VAL A 371 -20.42 -2.19 -5.69
N GLN A 372 -19.22 -2.46 -5.17
CA GLN A 372 -17.96 -1.93 -5.70
C GLN A 372 -17.69 -2.41 -7.15
N GLN A 373 -17.81 -3.71 -7.42
CA GLN A 373 -17.55 -4.29 -8.73
C GLN A 373 -18.55 -3.83 -9.79
N SER A 374 -19.80 -3.59 -9.43
CA SER A 374 -20.82 -2.98 -10.30
C SER A 374 -20.35 -1.62 -10.82
N LYS A 375 -19.90 -0.74 -9.92
CA LYS A 375 -19.37 0.58 -10.29
C LYS A 375 -18.11 0.48 -11.15
N LEU A 376 -17.12 -0.32 -10.71
CA LEU A 376 -15.87 -0.54 -11.45
C LEU A 376 -16.12 -1.05 -12.87
N SER A 377 -17.02 -2.03 -13.02
CA SER A 377 -17.32 -2.63 -14.33
C SER A 377 -17.93 -1.61 -15.29
N ARG A 378 -18.85 -0.76 -14.81
CA ARG A 378 -19.44 0.32 -15.61
C ARG A 378 -18.40 1.33 -16.06
N GLU A 379 -17.53 1.77 -15.16
CA GLU A 379 -16.45 2.73 -15.49
C GLU A 379 -15.44 2.13 -16.47
N ARG A 380 -15.00 0.88 -16.24
CA ARG A 380 -14.10 0.14 -17.13
C ARG A 380 -14.71 0.00 -18.52
N LEU A 381 -15.98 -0.40 -18.63
CA LEU A 381 -16.65 -0.55 -19.93
C LEU A 381 -16.58 0.72 -20.78
N VAL A 382 -16.81 1.90 -20.17
CA VAL A 382 -16.68 3.19 -20.86
C VAL A 382 -15.24 3.42 -21.32
N ARG A 383 -14.25 3.22 -20.44
CA ARG A 383 -12.83 3.43 -20.77
C ARG A 383 -12.35 2.49 -21.88
N PHE A 384 -12.68 1.20 -21.80
CA PHE A 384 -12.38 0.21 -22.83
C PHE A 384 -13.10 0.51 -24.16
N GLY A 385 -14.35 0.98 -24.12
CA GLY A 385 -15.08 1.38 -25.32
C GLY A 385 -14.42 2.54 -26.06
N ILE A 386 -14.02 3.58 -25.31
CA ILE A 386 -13.29 4.74 -25.87
C ILE A 386 -11.94 4.29 -26.45
N ALA A 387 -11.16 3.52 -25.70
CA ALA A 387 -9.85 3.05 -26.17
C ALA A 387 -9.97 2.12 -27.38
N GLY A 388 -10.99 1.26 -27.43
CA GLY A 388 -11.28 0.42 -28.59
C GLY A 388 -11.57 1.24 -29.85
N LEU A 389 -12.35 2.32 -29.73
CA LEU A 389 -12.61 3.24 -30.83
C LEU A 389 -11.33 3.95 -31.31
N VAL A 390 -10.53 4.47 -30.37
CA VAL A 390 -9.24 5.11 -30.69
C VAL A 390 -8.31 4.13 -31.41
N PHE A 391 -8.17 2.91 -30.90
CA PHE A 391 -7.35 1.87 -31.51
C PHE A 391 -7.84 1.50 -32.90
N LEU A 392 -9.16 1.36 -33.10
CA LEU A 392 -9.75 1.09 -34.41
C LEU A 392 -9.43 2.21 -35.41
N LEU A 393 -9.58 3.47 -35.02
CA LEU A 393 -9.27 4.62 -35.87
C LEU A 393 -7.78 4.67 -36.23
N LEU A 394 -6.90 4.39 -35.27
CA LEU A 394 -5.45 4.28 -35.51
C LEU A 394 -5.12 3.13 -36.45
N ALA A 395 -5.75 1.96 -36.28
CA ALA A 395 -5.54 0.80 -37.15
C ALA A 395 -6.01 1.09 -38.59
N LEU A 396 -7.18 1.71 -38.76
CA LEU A 396 -7.69 2.14 -40.07
C LEU A 396 -6.76 3.16 -40.73
N LEU A 397 -6.25 4.12 -39.95
CA LEU A 397 -5.28 5.11 -40.42
C LEU A 397 -3.98 4.43 -40.87
N LEU A 398 -3.42 3.52 -40.08
CA LEU A 398 -2.20 2.77 -40.42
C LEU A 398 -2.40 1.88 -41.65
N TRP A 399 -3.55 1.22 -41.77
CA TRP A 399 -3.90 0.42 -42.94
C TRP A 399 -3.97 1.26 -44.21
N ARG A 400 -4.54 2.48 -44.12
CA ARG A 400 -4.61 3.42 -45.24
C ARG A 400 -3.24 4.00 -45.61
N LEU A 401 -2.42 4.33 -44.61
CA LEU A 401 -1.12 4.98 -44.82
C LEU A 401 -0.03 4.00 -45.30
N LYS A 402 -0.15 2.70 -45.00
CA LYS A 402 0.85 1.64 -45.30
C LYS A 402 2.28 2.12 -45.06
N PRO A 403 2.60 2.60 -43.83
CA PRO A 403 3.88 3.24 -43.57
C PRO A 403 5.04 2.27 -43.84
N LYS A 404 5.96 2.65 -44.72
CA LYS A 404 7.18 1.87 -44.98
C LYS A 404 8.08 1.90 -43.72
N GLY A 405 8.67 0.77 -43.36
CA GLY A 405 9.63 0.68 -42.27
C GLY A 405 9.04 0.51 -40.86
N TRP A 406 7.72 0.31 -40.72
CA TRP A 406 7.07 0.12 -39.41
C TRP A 406 7.67 -1.05 -38.60
N LEU A 407 8.08 -2.13 -39.29
CA LEU A 407 8.73 -3.27 -38.66
C LEU A 407 10.03 -2.87 -37.93
N HIS A 408 10.79 -1.91 -38.47
CA HIS A 408 12.00 -1.42 -37.80
C HIS A 408 11.68 -0.66 -36.51
N LEU A 409 10.56 0.08 -36.48
CA LEU A 409 10.09 0.78 -35.28
C LEU A 409 9.67 -0.23 -34.20
N VAL A 410 8.93 -1.27 -34.58
CA VAL A 410 8.51 -2.35 -33.68
C VAL A 410 9.72 -3.09 -33.11
N LEU A 411 10.67 -3.50 -33.97
CA LEU A 411 11.88 -4.17 -33.53
C LEU A 411 12.71 -3.30 -32.59
N GLY A 412 12.80 -2.00 -32.84
CA GLY A 412 13.51 -1.08 -31.95
C GLY A 412 12.83 -0.84 -30.61
N ALA A 413 11.50 -0.72 -30.58
CA ALA A 413 10.78 -0.61 -29.31
C ALA A 413 10.89 -1.90 -28.48
N ILE A 414 10.80 -3.08 -29.13
CA ILE A 414 11.01 -4.37 -28.46
C ILE A 414 12.44 -4.47 -27.93
N LEU A 415 13.45 -4.14 -28.74
CA LEU A 415 14.85 -4.17 -28.32
C LEU A 415 15.10 -3.26 -27.13
N TYR A 416 14.63 -2.01 -27.19
CA TYR A 416 14.69 -1.07 -26.06
C TYR A 416 14.04 -1.66 -24.81
N SER A 417 12.81 -2.17 -24.93
CA SER A 417 12.05 -2.69 -23.79
C SER A 417 12.74 -3.89 -23.16
N VAL A 418 13.25 -4.83 -23.96
CA VAL A 418 14.00 -5.99 -23.47
C VAL A 418 15.27 -5.54 -22.74
N LEU A 419 16.06 -4.64 -23.32
CA LEU A 419 17.28 -4.13 -22.69
C LEU A 419 16.97 -3.45 -21.35
N PHE A 420 15.92 -2.62 -21.30
CA PHE A 420 15.52 -1.91 -20.09
C PHE A 420 15.09 -2.90 -19.00
N HIS A 421 14.16 -3.81 -19.30
CA HIS A 421 13.62 -4.73 -18.30
C HIS A 421 14.67 -5.76 -17.83
N VAL A 422 15.58 -6.20 -18.70
CA VAL A 422 16.70 -7.04 -18.29
C VAL A 422 17.61 -6.27 -17.33
N ALA A 423 18.01 -5.04 -17.65
CA ALA A 423 18.84 -4.22 -16.75
C ALA A 423 18.13 -3.94 -15.43
N TYR A 424 16.84 -3.61 -15.46
CA TYR A 424 16.03 -3.32 -14.28
C TYR A 424 15.95 -4.49 -13.30
N ILE A 425 15.69 -5.70 -13.81
CA ILE A 425 15.55 -6.92 -13.00
C ILE A 425 16.91 -7.45 -12.53
N THR A 426 17.97 -7.33 -13.34
CA THR A 426 19.25 -7.96 -13.01
C THR A 426 20.20 -7.05 -12.23
N LEU A 427 20.17 -5.75 -12.49
CA LEU A 427 21.10 -4.76 -11.92
C LEU A 427 20.38 -3.68 -11.09
N GLY A 428 19.05 -3.60 -11.18
CA GLY A 428 18.23 -2.60 -10.50
C GLY A 428 17.44 -3.16 -9.32
N GLN A 429 16.14 -2.85 -9.32
CA GLN A 429 15.22 -3.13 -8.23
C GLN A 429 14.81 -4.60 -8.09
N LYS A 430 15.21 -5.47 -9.03
CA LYS A 430 14.92 -6.91 -9.09
C LYS A 430 13.45 -7.29 -9.33
N PHE A 431 12.50 -6.58 -8.72
CA PHE A 431 11.05 -6.82 -8.85
C PHE A 431 10.29 -5.53 -9.15
N TYR A 432 9.06 -5.66 -9.67
CA TYR A 432 8.18 -4.52 -9.97
C TYR A 432 7.24 -4.25 -8.80
N SER A 433 7.77 -3.72 -7.72
CA SER A 433 6.99 -3.49 -6.51
C SER A 433 7.43 -2.25 -5.74
N TYR A 434 6.47 -1.61 -5.05
CA TYR A 434 6.77 -0.52 -4.12
C TYR A 434 7.70 -0.96 -2.98
N SER A 435 7.67 -2.23 -2.59
CA SER A 435 8.58 -2.80 -1.59
C SER A 435 10.07 -2.73 -1.93
N THR A 436 10.42 -2.47 -3.19
CA THR A 436 11.81 -2.29 -3.63
C THR A 436 12.26 -0.83 -3.59
N VAL A 437 11.35 0.10 -3.32
CA VAL A 437 11.62 1.54 -3.40
C VAL A 437 12.12 2.05 -2.06
N VAL A 438 13.45 2.21 -1.95
CA VAL A 438 14.07 2.85 -0.77
C VAL A 438 13.76 4.35 -0.73
N SER A 439 13.76 5.02 -1.89
CA SER A 439 13.34 6.42 -1.98
C SER A 439 12.82 6.78 -3.38
N PRO A 440 11.94 7.79 -3.51
CA PRO A 440 11.48 8.29 -4.81
C PRO A 440 12.65 8.73 -5.72
N THR A 441 13.64 9.41 -5.14
CA THR A 441 14.83 9.88 -5.87
C THR A 441 15.62 8.72 -6.47
N GLN A 442 15.86 7.66 -5.69
CA GLN A 442 16.60 6.51 -6.19
C GLN A 442 15.83 5.79 -7.30
N LEU A 443 14.51 5.62 -7.17
CA LEU A 443 13.68 5.03 -8.22
C LEU A 443 13.80 5.81 -9.55
N VAL A 444 13.69 7.14 -9.49
CA VAL A 444 13.82 8.03 -10.66
C VAL A 444 15.20 7.92 -11.29
N VAL A 445 16.27 7.97 -10.49
CA VAL A 445 17.66 7.93 -10.97
C VAL A 445 17.99 6.58 -11.61
N ILE A 446 17.70 5.46 -10.94
CA ILE A 446 17.98 4.11 -11.46
C ILE A 446 17.22 3.88 -12.76
N THR A 447 15.94 4.22 -12.78
CA THR A 447 15.10 4.10 -13.98
C THR A 447 15.68 4.93 -15.12
N GLY A 448 16.04 6.18 -14.86
CA GLY A 448 16.60 7.08 -15.85
C GLY A 448 17.93 6.60 -16.45
N ILE A 449 18.83 6.08 -15.61
CA ILE A 449 20.11 5.51 -16.07
C ILE A 449 19.85 4.33 -17.03
N PHE A 450 19.00 3.38 -16.65
CA PHE A 450 18.72 2.24 -17.52
C PHE A 450 17.97 2.65 -18.78
N THR A 451 17.05 3.60 -18.70
CA THR A 451 16.41 4.18 -19.89
C THR A 451 17.44 4.73 -20.87
N ILE A 452 18.36 5.57 -20.40
CA ILE A 452 19.36 6.20 -21.27
C ILE A 452 20.28 5.15 -21.90
N ILE A 453 20.77 4.19 -21.10
CA ILE A 453 21.65 3.13 -21.61
C ILE A 453 20.93 2.27 -22.65
N SER A 454 19.71 1.81 -22.34
CA SER A 454 18.93 0.97 -23.25
C SER A 454 18.56 1.68 -24.54
N LEU A 455 18.20 2.97 -24.48
CA LEU A 455 17.89 3.76 -25.66
C LEU A 455 19.15 4.00 -26.49
N SER A 456 20.26 4.40 -25.88
CA SER A 456 21.55 4.60 -26.55
C SER A 456 22.01 3.34 -27.30
N ILE A 457 21.95 2.15 -26.68
CA ILE A 457 22.28 0.88 -27.33
C ILE A 457 21.34 0.60 -28.50
N THR A 458 20.03 0.81 -28.31
CA THR A 458 19.01 0.61 -29.36
C THR A 458 19.24 1.53 -30.56
N LEU A 459 19.49 2.81 -30.30
CA LEU A 459 19.77 3.81 -31.35
C LEU A 459 21.06 3.49 -32.09
N LEU A 460 22.11 3.06 -31.38
CA LEU A 460 23.37 2.63 -31.99
C LEU A 460 23.10 1.46 -32.94
N LEU A 461 22.54 0.36 -32.45
CA LEU A 461 22.36 -0.86 -33.25
C LEU A 461 21.47 -0.64 -34.50
N LEU A 462 20.42 0.19 -34.38
CA LEU A 462 19.45 0.35 -35.47
C LEU A 462 19.74 1.53 -36.40
N THR A 463 20.59 2.48 -36.00
CA THR A 463 20.88 3.67 -36.81
C THR A 463 22.33 3.77 -37.27
N PHE A 464 23.27 2.98 -36.73
CA PHE A 464 24.71 3.06 -37.04
C PHE A 464 25.05 3.01 -38.53
N GLN A 465 24.41 2.14 -39.31
CA GLN A 465 24.63 2.05 -40.76
C GLN A 465 24.28 3.35 -41.52
N ASN A 466 23.39 4.18 -40.98
CA ASN A 466 22.95 5.42 -41.61
C ASN A 466 23.89 6.61 -41.35
N TRP A 467 24.76 6.54 -40.34
CA TRP A 467 25.64 7.66 -39.95
C TRP A 467 26.82 7.85 -40.91
N ILE A 468 27.17 6.80 -41.65
CA ILE A 468 28.32 6.78 -42.56
C ILE A 468 27.93 7.23 -43.98
N ALA A 469 26.64 7.20 -44.36
CA ALA A 469 26.21 7.29 -45.77
C ALA A 469 25.15 8.37 -46.13
N MET A 470 24.57 9.15 -45.20
CA MET A 470 23.36 9.97 -45.49
C MET A 470 23.31 11.40 -44.87
N ASP A 471 22.35 12.22 -45.34
CA ASP A 471 21.95 13.56 -44.84
C ASP A 471 21.53 13.52 -43.35
N LEU A 472 22.23 14.29 -42.52
CA LEU A 472 22.03 14.40 -41.08
C LEU A 472 20.56 14.67 -40.70
N LYS A 473 19.83 15.47 -41.49
CA LYS A 473 18.43 15.81 -41.19
C LYS A 473 17.50 14.61 -41.34
N GLN A 474 17.75 13.76 -42.33
CA GLN A 474 16.92 12.57 -42.58
C GLN A 474 17.14 11.50 -41.51
N ASN A 475 18.39 11.35 -41.05
CA ASN A 475 18.71 10.45 -39.94
C ASN A 475 18.03 10.88 -38.66
N PHE A 476 18.02 12.18 -38.37
CA PHE A 476 17.35 12.70 -37.18
C PHE A 476 15.83 12.47 -37.20
N ILE A 477 15.20 12.60 -38.37
CA ILE A 477 13.78 12.26 -38.53
C ILE A 477 13.52 10.79 -38.22
N LYS A 478 14.36 9.86 -38.71
CA LYS A 478 14.23 8.42 -38.42
C LYS A 478 14.43 8.11 -36.93
N ILE A 479 15.40 8.75 -36.29
CA ILE A 479 15.63 8.64 -34.83
C ILE A 479 14.38 9.10 -34.08
N LEU A 480 13.83 10.27 -34.41
CA LEU A 480 12.63 10.78 -33.76
C LEU A 480 11.39 9.89 -34.03
N ASP A 481 11.24 9.33 -35.22
CA ASP A 481 10.16 8.36 -35.51
C ASP A 481 10.28 7.11 -34.62
N LEU A 482 11.51 6.58 -34.46
CA LEU A 482 11.77 5.45 -33.55
C LEU A 482 11.49 5.82 -32.10
N VAL A 483 11.98 6.97 -31.64
CA VAL A 483 11.79 7.45 -30.27
C VAL A 483 10.31 7.64 -29.94
N LEU A 484 9.57 8.33 -30.79
CA LEU A 484 8.14 8.55 -30.59
C LEU A 484 7.38 7.22 -30.54
N PHE A 485 7.76 6.27 -31.40
CA PHE A 485 7.17 4.93 -31.37
C PHE A 485 7.52 4.18 -30.08
N THR A 486 8.78 4.25 -29.62
CA THR A 486 9.21 3.68 -28.34
C THR A 486 8.45 4.32 -27.17
N MET A 487 8.26 5.65 -27.13
CA MET A 487 7.45 6.31 -26.09
C MET A 487 6.02 5.77 -26.05
N VAL A 488 5.38 5.58 -27.21
CA VAL A 488 4.03 5.00 -27.29
C VAL A 488 4.03 3.56 -26.80
N PHE A 489 5.01 2.75 -27.21
CA PHE A 489 5.13 1.36 -26.77
C PHE A 489 5.38 1.26 -25.25
N THR A 490 6.26 2.10 -24.71
CA THR A 490 6.53 2.21 -23.28
C THR A 490 5.31 2.69 -22.50
N SER A 491 4.37 3.43 -23.11
CA SER A 491 3.14 3.87 -22.44
C SER A 491 2.08 2.78 -22.23
N LEU A 492 2.29 1.55 -22.73
CA LEU A 492 1.30 0.48 -22.63
C LEU A 492 0.86 0.16 -21.18
N PRO A 493 1.76 0.10 -20.17
CA PRO A 493 1.33 -0.10 -18.78
C PRO A 493 0.52 1.06 -18.23
N LEU A 494 0.84 2.31 -18.59
CA LEU A 494 0.02 3.49 -18.25
C LEU A 494 -1.39 3.38 -18.87
N ILE A 495 -1.48 2.98 -20.13
CA ILE A 495 -2.79 2.75 -20.78
C ILE A 495 -3.55 1.66 -20.03
N GLY A 496 -2.89 0.55 -19.68
CA GLY A 496 -3.48 -0.51 -18.87
C GLY A 496 -4.01 0.02 -17.53
N HIS A 497 -3.21 0.83 -16.83
CA HIS A 497 -3.58 1.48 -15.58
C HIS A 497 -4.83 2.33 -15.73
N ILE A 498 -4.86 3.23 -16.72
CA ILE A 498 -6.01 4.09 -17.00
C ILE A 498 -7.26 3.26 -17.27
N LEU A 499 -7.16 2.21 -18.09
CA LEU A 499 -8.30 1.37 -18.44
C LEU A 499 -8.84 0.63 -17.22
N TRP A 500 -7.95 0.03 -16.42
CA TRP A 500 -8.31 -0.83 -15.31
C TRP A 500 -8.73 -0.05 -14.06
N ASN A 501 -7.92 0.92 -13.63
CA ASN A 501 -8.09 1.66 -12.38
C ASN A 501 -8.78 3.01 -12.60
N GLY A 502 -8.68 3.59 -13.79
CA GLY A 502 -8.88 5.03 -13.98
C GLY A 502 -7.56 5.78 -13.89
N LEU A 503 -7.58 7.09 -14.10
CA LEU A 503 -6.36 7.92 -14.02
C LEU A 503 -5.98 8.26 -12.58
N PHE A 504 -7.00 8.45 -11.72
CA PHE A 504 -6.85 8.86 -10.33
C PHE A 504 -7.72 7.99 -9.42
N ALA A 505 -7.21 7.65 -8.25
CA ALA A 505 -7.94 7.08 -7.14
C ALA A 505 -8.87 8.13 -6.55
N THR A 506 -10.18 7.88 -6.61
CA THR A 506 -11.22 8.84 -6.17
C THR A 506 -12.16 8.25 -5.13
N TRP A 507 -12.43 6.95 -5.21
CA TRP A 507 -13.32 6.25 -4.29
C TRP A 507 -12.83 4.82 -4.00
N ASN A 508 -11.83 4.34 -4.74
CA ASN A 508 -11.19 3.04 -4.57
C ASN A 508 -9.69 3.18 -4.90
N LEU A 509 -8.86 2.38 -4.24
CA LEU A 509 -7.43 2.32 -4.50
C LEU A 509 -7.12 1.58 -5.81
N PRO A 510 -6.02 1.92 -6.50
CA PRO A 510 -5.64 1.24 -7.73
C PRO A 510 -5.05 -0.14 -7.44
N ASN A 511 -5.02 -1.00 -8.45
CA ASN A 511 -4.07 -2.11 -8.42
C ASN A 511 -2.64 -1.57 -8.41
N PHE A 512 -1.92 -1.75 -7.30
CA PHE A 512 -0.59 -1.16 -7.09
C PHE A 512 0.50 -1.72 -7.99
N ALA A 513 0.42 -2.99 -8.41
CA ALA A 513 1.35 -3.55 -9.39
C ALA A 513 1.27 -2.79 -10.73
N LEU A 514 0.04 -2.59 -11.20
CA LEU A 514 -0.21 -1.84 -12.44
C LEU A 514 0.06 -0.34 -12.28
N HIS A 515 -0.22 0.24 -11.12
CA HIS A 515 0.14 1.62 -10.81
C HIS A 515 1.67 1.82 -10.81
N TYR A 516 2.44 0.92 -10.20
CA TYR A 516 3.89 0.94 -10.23
C TYR A 516 4.46 0.87 -11.65
N LEU A 517 3.95 -0.05 -12.48
CA LEU A 517 4.38 -0.17 -13.88
C LEU A 517 4.01 1.08 -14.69
N SER A 518 2.88 1.72 -14.39
CA SER A 518 2.50 3.01 -14.98
C SER A 518 3.49 4.11 -14.61
N LEU A 519 3.85 4.23 -13.33
CA LEU A 519 4.86 5.18 -12.86
C LEU A 519 6.21 4.94 -13.53
N LEU A 520 6.66 3.69 -13.60
CA LEU A 520 7.90 3.31 -14.27
C LEU A 520 7.89 3.68 -15.75
N SER A 521 6.74 3.52 -16.42
CA SER A 521 6.56 3.90 -17.82
C SER A 521 6.68 5.42 -18.03
N LEU A 522 6.09 6.21 -17.13
CA LEU A 522 6.14 7.66 -17.19
C LEU A 522 7.56 8.21 -16.96
N ILE A 523 8.28 7.67 -15.98
CA ILE A 523 9.68 8.04 -15.73
C ILE A 523 10.55 7.70 -16.95
N GLN A 524 10.37 6.52 -17.56
CA GLN A 524 11.06 6.18 -18.81
C GLN A 524 10.76 7.18 -19.93
N ILE A 525 9.49 7.52 -20.18
CA ILE A 525 9.11 8.47 -21.25
C ILE A 525 9.76 9.84 -21.01
N PHE A 526 9.83 10.29 -19.76
CA PHE A 526 10.54 11.52 -19.41
C PHE A 526 12.02 11.44 -19.83
N PHE A 527 12.76 10.41 -19.41
CA PHE A 527 14.19 10.26 -19.71
C PHE A 527 14.50 10.01 -21.19
N ILE A 528 13.63 9.29 -21.92
CA ILE A 528 13.73 9.15 -23.38
C ILE A 528 13.74 10.54 -24.04
N GLY A 529 12.83 11.43 -23.64
CA GLY A 529 12.79 12.79 -24.19
C GLY A 529 13.99 13.64 -23.81
N LEU A 530 14.48 13.50 -22.57
CA LEU A 530 15.68 14.19 -22.08
C LEU A 530 16.92 13.79 -22.89
N GLU A 531 17.11 12.51 -23.20
CA GLU A 531 18.22 12.05 -24.04
C GLU A 531 18.16 12.65 -25.45
N ILE A 532 16.96 12.75 -26.04
CA ILE A 532 16.80 13.38 -27.36
C ILE A 532 17.15 14.87 -27.35
N LEU A 533 16.85 15.59 -26.27
CA LEU A 533 17.27 16.98 -26.12
C LEU A 533 18.80 17.10 -26.11
N PHE A 534 19.51 16.23 -25.40
CA PHE A 534 20.98 16.21 -25.41
C PHE A 534 21.54 15.83 -26.79
N LEU A 535 20.96 14.84 -27.48
CA LEU A 535 21.35 14.48 -28.84
C LEU A 535 21.12 15.63 -29.84
N CYS A 536 20.02 16.39 -29.70
CA CYS A 536 19.77 17.60 -30.49
C CYS A 536 20.88 18.64 -30.26
N LEU A 537 21.23 18.90 -29.00
CA LEU A 537 22.24 19.88 -28.63
C LEU A 537 23.62 19.49 -29.18
N ALA A 538 24.02 18.24 -29.01
CA ALA A 538 25.28 17.72 -29.53
C ALA A 538 25.35 17.82 -31.07
N ALA A 539 24.29 17.43 -31.78
CA ALA A 539 24.21 17.56 -33.22
C ALA A 539 24.29 19.02 -33.68
N GLY A 540 23.64 19.95 -32.95
CA GLY A 540 23.71 21.39 -33.19
C GLY A 540 25.13 21.94 -33.07
N ILE A 541 25.85 21.58 -32.00
CA ILE A 541 27.25 21.97 -31.77
C ILE A 541 28.15 21.47 -32.91
N ILE A 542 28.00 20.19 -33.30
CA ILE A 542 28.78 19.59 -34.40
C ILE A 542 28.52 20.31 -35.73
N LEU A 543 27.27 20.67 -36.02
CA LEU A 543 26.90 21.40 -37.23
C LEU A 543 27.50 22.82 -37.26
N ILE A 544 27.46 23.54 -36.13
CA ILE A 544 28.09 24.87 -35.99
C ILE A 544 29.60 24.76 -36.21
N TYR A 545 30.25 23.77 -35.60
CA TYR A 545 31.68 23.54 -35.75
C TYR A 545 32.06 23.20 -37.20
N ARG A 546 31.29 22.32 -37.87
CA ARG A 546 31.51 21.99 -39.29
C ARG A 546 31.35 23.22 -40.19
N ARG A 547 30.34 24.06 -39.96
CA ARG A 547 30.14 25.31 -40.73
C ARG A 547 31.30 26.29 -40.56
N ARG A 548 31.87 26.40 -39.35
CA ARG A 548 33.05 27.23 -39.06
C ARG A 548 34.35 26.70 -39.68
N LYS A 549 34.41 25.42 -40.04
CA LYS A 549 35.57 24.80 -40.72
C LYS A 549 35.48 24.91 -42.25
N THR A 550 34.28 25.12 -42.79
CA THR A 550 34.01 25.21 -44.24
C THR A 550 33.80 26.64 -44.73
N ALA A 551 33.65 27.60 -43.81
CA ALA A 551 33.68 29.04 -44.06
C ALA A 551 35.07 29.55 -43.69
#